data_AF-A0A8D8CZL0-F1
#
_entry.id   AF-A0A8D8CZL0-F1
#
_cell.length_a   1.000
_cell.length_b   1.000
_cell.length_c   1.000
_cell.angle_alpha   90.00
_cell.angle_beta   90.00
_cell.angle_gamma   90.00
#
_symmetry.space_group_name_H-M   'P 1'
#
loop_
_entity.id
_entity.type
_entity.pdbx_description
1 polymer ?
#
loop_
_entity_poly.entity_id
_entity_poly.type
_entity_poly.pdbx_seq_one_letter_code
_entity_poly.pdbx_strand_id
1 'polypeptide(L)'
;INGKVFRNVTPYEGFWKLGGFSYNPWPTGTKMAPFDREFYPVMNVAVGGDYFPDSAWNPQRKPWAQGSPSAMTDFYKAKSQWYGTWGEEAALQIDYVRVWAI
;
A
#
# COMPACT_ATOMS: atom_id res chain seq x y z
N ILE A 1 -2.83 0.28 17.57
CA ILE A 1 -3.29 -1.12 17.35
C ILE A 1 -3.88 -1.62 18.66
N ASN A 2 -5.12 -2.11 18.64
CA ASN A 2 -5.84 -2.61 19.83
C ASN A 2 -5.85 -1.61 21.00
N GLY A 3 -6.20 -0.35 20.72
CA GLY A 3 -6.24 0.73 21.70
C GLY A 3 -4.88 1.30 22.13
N LYS A 4 -3.76 0.73 21.67
CA LYS A 4 -2.40 1.21 22.00
C LYS A 4 -1.80 2.04 20.88
N VAL A 5 -1.09 3.11 21.23
CA VAL A 5 -0.27 3.87 20.27
C VAL A 5 0.78 2.93 19.71
N PHE A 6 0.79 2.76 18.38
CA PHE A 6 1.79 1.95 17.70
C PHE A 6 3.05 2.76 17.40
N ARG A 7 2.87 3.99 16.91
CA ARG A 7 3.96 4.88 16.54
C ARG A 7 3.50 6.33 16.59
N ASN A 8 4.38 7.20 17.07
CA ASN A 8 4.28 8.64 16.87
C ASN A 8 5.32 9.04 15.81
N VAL A 9 4.90 9.91 14.88
CA VAL A 9 5.77 10.42 13.81
C VAL A 9 5.76 11.94 13.87
N THR A 10 6.95 12.54 13.98
CA THR A 10 7.13 13.99 13.95
C THR A 10 7.93 14.37 12.72
N PRO A 11 7.33 15.05 11.72
CA PRO A 11 8.01 15.46 10.50
C PRO A 11 8.82 16.75 10.73
N TYR A 12 9.96 16.66 11.44
CA TYR A 12 10.82 17.81 11.79
C TYR A 12 11.15 18.68 10.56
N GLU A 13 11.75 18.09 9.54
CA GLU A 13 12.09 18.72 8.26
C GLU A 13 10.99 18.53 7.18
N GLY A 14 9.87 17.90 7.55
CA GLY A 14 8.77 17.54 6.66
C GLY A 14 8.70 16.05 6.30
N PHE A 15 7.52 15.59 5.87
CA PHE A 15 7.32 14.18 5.47
C PHE A 15 8.11 13.77 4.23
N TRP A 16 8.45 14.70 3.33
CA TRP A 16 9.30 14.41 2.17
C TRP A 16 10.67 13.87 2.60
N LYS A 17 11.28 14.45 3.65
CA LYS A 17 12.58 14.00 4.17
C LYS A 17 12.45 12.65 4.86
N LEU A 18 11.40 12.46 5.67
CA LEU A 18 11.09 11.19 6.32
C LEU A 18 10.81 10.07 5.31
N GLY A 19 10.20 10.39 4.17
CA GLY A 19 9.92 9.47 3.07
C GLY A 19 11.13 9.15 2.20
N GLY A 20 12.30 9.74 2.48
CA GLY A 20 13.53 9.47 1.73
C GLY A 20 13.57 10.11 0.34
N PHE A 21 12.75 11.13 0.08
CA PHE A 21 12.77 11.83 -1.20
C PHE A 21 14.06 12.66 -1.35
N SER A 22 14.64 12.68 -2.56
CA SER A 22 15.86 13.43 -2.85
C SER A 22 15.64 14.95 -2.93
N TYR A 23 14.40 15.39 -3.13
CA TYR A 23 13.95 16.78 -3.10
C TYR A 23 12.56 16.86 -2.47
N ASN A 24 12.12 18.05 -2.06
CA ASN A 24 10.76 18.25 -1.56
C ASN A 24 9.77 18.35 -2.75
N PRO A 25 8.88 17.36 -2.97
CA PRO A 25 7.89 17.41 -4.05
C PRO A 25 6.72 18.35 -3.73
N TRP A 26 6.62 18.87 -2.50
CA TRP A 26 5.62 19.85 -2.06
C TRP A 26 6.31 21.12 -1.54
N PRO A 27 7.05 21.86 -2.39
CA PRO A 27 7.85 23.00 -1.95
C PRO A 27 7.02 24.18 -1.43
N THR A 28 5.76 24.27 -1.85
CA THR A 28 4.80 25.31 -1.42
C THR A 28 3.86 24.86 -0.30
N GLY A 29 3.98 23.59 0.13
CA GLY A 29 3.19 23.03 1.22
C GLY A 29 3.80 23.33 2.60
N THR A 30 3.08 22.95 3.64
CA THR A 30 3.59 22.97 5.01
C THR A 30 4.52 21.78 5.27
N LYS A 31 5.16 21.73 6.44
CA LYS A 31 5.89 20.52 6.89
C LYS A 31 5.01 19.25 6.94
N MET A 32 3.69 19.41 6.98
CA MET A 32 2.73 18.31 6.98
C MET A 32 2.38 17.81 5.57
N ALA A 33 2.81 18.48 4.50
CA ALA A 33 2.57 18.05 3.13
C ALA A 33 3.12 16.62 2.90
N PRO A 34 2.34 15.72 2.25
CA PRO A 34 1.11 16.01 1.47
C PRO A 34 -0.19 15.99 2.29
N PHE A 35 -0.14 15.77 3.60
CA PHE A 35 -1.32 15.62 4.47
C PHE A 35 -1.86 16.95 5.01
N ASP A 36 -1.52 18.06 4.37
CA ASP A 36 -1.92 19.42 4.72
C ASP A 36 -3.06 19.96 3.85
N ARG A 37 -3.78 19.05 3.19
CA ARG A 37 -4.96 19.29 2.36
C ARG A 37 -6.01 18.22 2.64
N GLU A 38 -7.21 18.42 2.16
CA GLU A 38 -8.24 17.37 2.20
C GLU A 38 -7.78 16.11 1.44
N PHE A 39 -8.04 14.95 2.03
CA PHE A 39 -7.73 13.65 1.45
C PHE A 39 -8.83 12.64 1.81
N TYR A 40 -8.89 11.57 1.02
CA TYR A 40 -9.84 10.49 1.23
C TYR A 40 -9.12 9.27 1.80
N PRO A 41 -9.65 8.60 2.84
CA PRO A 41 -9.19 7.27 3.20
C PRO A 41 -9.53 6.29 2.08
N VAL A 42 -8.53 5.65 1.51
CA VAL A 42 -8.69 4.57 0.51
C VAL A 42 -8.36 3.25 1.17
N MET A 43 -9.27 2.30 1.08
CA MET A 43 -9.08 0.92 1.53
C MET A 43 -9.41 0.00 0.36
N ASN A 44 -8.50 -0.89 0.00
CA ASN A 44 -8.68 -1.82 -1.11
C ASN A 44 -7.93 -3.12 -0.88
N VAL A 45 -8.30 -4.14 -1.65
CA VAL A 45 -7.48 -5.33 -1.89
C VAL A 45 -6.77 -5.12 -3.23
N ALA A 46 -5.45 -5.33 -3.26
CA ALA A 46 -4.65 -5.28 -4.49
C ALA A 46 -4.16 -6.68 -4.85
N VAL A 47 -4.17 -7.01 -6.14
CA VAL A 47 -3.67 -8.27 -6.68
C VAL A 47 -2.88 -7.99 -7.96
N GLY A 48 -1.70 -8.61 -8.09
CA GLY A 48 -0.83 -8.36 -9.23
C GLY A 48 -0.06 -7.04 -9.13
N GLY A 49 0.55 -6.64 -10.25
CA GLY A 49 1.29 -5.39 -10.39
C GLY A 49 2.62 -5.33 -9.62
N ASP A 50 3.18 -4.14 -9.53
CA ASP A 50 4.50 -3.91 -8.92
C ASP A 50 4.45 -3.65 -7.40
N TYR A 51 3.30 -3.88 -6.76
CA TYR A 51 3.13 -3.75 -5.31
C TYR A 51 3.90 -4.81 -4.50
N PHE A 52 4.20 -5.96 -5.11
CA PHE A 52 4.79 -7.12 -4.45
C PHE A 52 6.22 -7.37 -4.96
N PRO A 53 7.25 -7.36 -4.10
CA PRO A 53 8.62 -7.56 -4.54
C PRO A 53 8.83 -8.98 -5.09
N ASP A 54 9.74 -9.15 -6.05
CA ASP A 54 10.09 -10.48 -6.59
C ASP A 54 10.66 -11.44 -5.54
N SER A 55 11.24 -10.90 -4.47
CA SER A 55 11.76 -11.63 -3.32
C SER A 55 10.72 -11.92 -2.23
N ALA A 56 9.45 -11.53 -2.43
CA ALA A 56 8.39 -11.82 -1.46
C ALA A 56 8.24 -13.33 -1.24
N TRP A 57 8.24 -13.75 0.03
CA TRP A 57 7.93 -15.12 0.37
C TRP A 57 6.42 -15.35 0.29
N ASN A 58 6.03 -16.40 -0.43
CA ASN A 58 4.66 -16.87 -0.56
C ASN A 58 4.66 -18.40 -0.62
N PRO A 59 3.61 -19.10 -0.15
CA PRO A 59 3.50 -20.55 -0.28
C PRO A 59 3.63 -21.03 -1.74
N GLN A 60 3.17 -20.23 -2.69
CA GLN A 60 3.39 -20.39 -4.12
C GLN A 60 4.23 -19.22 -4.62
N ARG A 61 5.24 -19.49 -5.46
CA ARG A 61 6.10 -18.44 -6.02
C ARG A 61 5.26 -17.46 -6.85
N LYS A 62 5.53 -16.16 -6.71
CA LYS A 62 4.90 -15.11 -7.51
C LYS A 62 5.11 -15.39 -9.02
N PRO A 63 4.04 -15.47 -9.85
CA PRO A 63 4.15 -15.92 -11.24
C PRO A 63 4.55 -14.82 -12.25
N TRP A 64 4.62 -13.55 -11.85
CA TRP A 64 5.09 -12.44 -12.68
C TRP A 64 6.37 -11.83 -12.10
N ALA A 65 7.13 -11.11 -12.91
CA ALA A 65 8.32 -10.36 -12.47
C ALA A 65 8.05 -8.85 -12.54
N GLN A 66 8.58 -8.08 -11.58
CA GLN A 66 8.44 -6.62 -11.59
C GLN A 66 9.11 -5.99 -12.82
N GLY A 67 8.48 -4.98 -13.40
CA GLY A 67 8.99 -4.29 -14.60
C GLY A 67 8.96 -5.10 -15.90
N SER A 68 8.51 -6.37 -15.88
CA SER A 68 8.32 -7.14 -17.11
C SER A 68 7.17 -6.56 -17.95
N PRO A 69 7.34 -6.34 -19.27
CA PRO A 69 6.25 -5.90 -20.13
C PRO A 69 5.13 -6.95 -20.25
N SER A 70 5.40 -8.21 -19.91
CA SER A 70 4.43 -9.30 -19.89
C SER A 70 3.84 -9.60 -18.51
N ALA A 71 4.20 -8.85 -17.46
CA ALA A 71 3.88 -9.18 -16.07
C ALA A 71 2.38 -9.50 -15.85
N MET A 72 1.48 -8.68 -16.41
CA MET A 72 0.04 -8.89 -16.29
C MET A 72 -0.44 -10.15 -17.02
N THR A 73 0.16 -10.45 -18.18
CA THR A 73 -0.11 -11.68 -18.94
C THR A 73 0.35 -12.91 -18.16
N ASP A 74 1.54 -12.85 -17.56
CA ASP A 74 2.11 -13.97 -16.80
C ASP A 74 1.30 -14.23 -15.52
N PHE A 75 0.88 -13.16 -14.83
CA PHE A 75 -0.08 -13.24 -13.73
C PHE A 75 -1.38 -13.94 -14.16
N TYR A 76 -1.96 -13.53 -15.29
CA TYR A 76 -3.23 -14.10 -15.76
C TYR A 76 -3.09 -15.56 -16.23
N LYS A 77 -2.00 -15.92 -16.91
CA LYS A 77 -1.72 -17.31 -17.31
C LYS A 77 -1.62 -18.25 -16.11
N ALA A 78 -1.17 -17.74 -14.97
CA ALA A 78 -1.11 -18.48 -13.71
C ALA A 78 -2.45 -18.53 -12.96
N LYS A 79 -3.59 -18.14 -13.58
CA LYS A 79 -4.93 -18.13 -12.95
C LYS A 79 -5.27 -19.42 -12.22
N SER A 80 -4.92 -20.59 -12.76
CA SER A 80 -5.18 -21.88 -12.10
C SER A 80 -4.48 -22.03 -10.74
N GLN A 81 -3.40 -21.29 -10.47
CA GLN A 81 -2.65 -21.34 -9.22
C GLN A 81 -3.27 -20.47 -8.12
N TRP A 82 -3.81 -19.31 -8.47
CA TRP A 82 -4.30 -18.34 -7.49
C TRP A 82 -5.82 -18.19 -7.46
N TYR A 83 -6.55 -18.52 -8.54
CA TYR A 83 -8.00 -18.28 -8.60
C TYR A 83 -8.76 -19.07 -7.52
N GLY A 84 -8.34 -20.31 -7.27
CA GLY A 84 -8.94 -21.14 -6.22
C GLY A 84 -8.67 -20.65 -4.79
N THR A 85 -7.77 -19.69 -4.58
CA THR A 85 -7.55 -19.10 -3.24
C THR A 85 -8.49 -17.94 -2.94
N TRP A 86 -9.32 -17.51 -3.91
CA TRP A 86 -10.33 -16.49 -3.68
C TRP A 86 -11.55 -17.08 -2.99
N GLY A 87 -12.02 -16.40 -1.95
CA GLY A 87 -13.17 -16.77 -1.14
C GLY A 87 -13.37 -15.77 -0.02
N GLU A 88 -14.24 -16.08 0.95
CA GLU A 88 -14.51 -15.20 2.10
C GLU A 88 -13.25 -14.86 2.90
N GLU A 89 -12.32 -15.81 3.02
CA GLU A 89 -11.03 -15.63 3.70
C GLU A 89 -10.09 -14.64 3.00
N ALA A 90 -10.31 -14.37 1.71
CA ALA A 90 -9.53 -13.39 0.95
C ALA A 90 -10.16 -11.99 0.96
N ALA A 91 -11.35 -11.83 1.57
CA ALA A 91 -12.07 -10.56 1.56
C ALA A 91 -11.48 -9.58 2.59
N LEU A 92 -11.34 -8.32 2.19
CA LEU A 92 -11.16 -7.23 3.14
C LEU A 92 -12.48 -6.97 3.86
N GLN A 93 -12.53 -7.29 5.15
CA GLN A 93 -13.69 -7.06 6.00
C GLN A 93 -13.45 -5.84 6.90
N ILE A 94 -14.38 -4.89 6.89
CA ILE A 94 -14.31 -3.65 7.68
C ILE A 94 -15.56 -3.59 8.54
N ASP A 95 -15.37 -3.68 9.86
CA ASP A 95 -16.45 -3.52 10.85
C ASP A 95 -16.89 -2.05 10.93
N TYR A 96 -15.93 -1.14 11.16
CA TYR A 96 -16.21 0.30 11.16
C TYR A 96 -14.97 1.14 10.82
N VAL A 97 -15.23 2.38 10.40
CA VAL A 97 -14.24 3.46 10.29
C VAL A 97 -14.67 4.59 11.23
N ARG A 98 -13.74 5.10 12.03
CA ARG A 98 -13.98 6.26 12.91
C ARG A 98 -12.89 7.30 12.68
N VAL A 99 -13.32 8.55 12.51
CA VAL A 99 -12.45 9.72 12.33
C VAL A 99 -12.77 10.72 13.44
N TRP A 100 -11.74 11.30 14.03
CA TRP A 100 -11.85 12.26 15.12
C TRP A 100 -11.07 13.52 14.77
N ALA A 101 -11.60 14.68 15.14
CA ALA A 101 -10.92 15.97 15.12
C ALA A 101 -11.02 16.59 16.52
N ILE A 102 -10.05 17.43 16.88
CA ILE A 102 -9.98 18.16 18.16
C ILE A 102 -10.42 19.59 17.93
#